data_AF-A0A9D9GC43-F1
#
_entry.id   AF-A0A9D9GC43-F1
#
_cell.length_a   1.000
_cell.length_b   1.000
_cell.length_c   1.000
_cell.angle_alpha   90.00
_cell.angle_beta   90.00
_cell.angle_gamma   90.00
#
_symmetry.space_group_name_H-M   'P 1'
#
loop_
_entity.id
_entity.type
_entity.pdbx_description
1 polymer ?
#
loop_
_entity_poly.entity_id
_entity_poly.type
_entity_poly.pdbx_seq_one_letter_code
_entity_poly.pdbx_strand_id
1 'polypeptide(L)'
;TVSEMPRTTETFSFEYMDAYGNWSEETHEGRAGEIVFLLESKDRRVSMDVQQYDCDNYDGQVIAQNASVGAGVNIVFLGDCFDARDIAMGSYMEGINEAIGYYFAIEPYKSYRDYFNVYTIVGMSDDSGMGTVNTVKDAKFGSQYSLSGIAPNTQATYEYAMKAATVNEDNLNKTLVVMVENTQDYGGICYMWADGSAIAVCPMSRDAYPFDFRGIVQHEAGGHGFAKLADEYIYTNGFVSSCGCSNPHLDDFLAGKALGWYRNLSTDGNYNSVEWAHLFAHPDYTNIVDMYEGGYFHSRGIYRSEANSCMNNNVPYYSAISRQEMVERIMKYAGLEFSLEDFYAKDVRDASNNDFVTRALGNEETSVYNASLGKQKAPKFMGEKPQINTSNQ
;
A
#
# COMPACT_ATOMS: atom_id res chain seq x y z
N THR A 1 25.06 -1.33 39.63
CA THR A 1 23.59 -1.19 39.59
C THR A 1 23.25 0.19 39.07
N VAL A 2 22.84 0.31 37.82
CA VAL A 2 22.28 1.58 37.30
C VAL A 2 20.78 1.47 37.53
N SER A 3 20.27 2.17 38.55
CA SER A 3 18.86 2.10 38.98
C SER A 3 18.05 3.25 38.40
N GLU A 4 17.96 3.31 37.07
CA GLU A 4 17.28 4.35 36.28
C GLU A 4 18.11 5.61 36.03
N MET A 5 18.03 6.16 34.82
CA MET A 5 18.65 7.44 34.46
C MET A 5 17.93 8.58 35.19
N PRO A 6 18.66 9.60 35.72
CA PRO A 6 18.03 10.77 36.33
C PRO A 6 17.06 11.43 35.35
N ARG A 7 15.88 11.84 35.82
CA ARG A 7 14.99 12.69 35.01
C ARG A 7 15.69 14.03 34.78
N THR A 8 16.07 14.32 33.54
CA THR A 8 16.55 15.65 33.14
C THR A 8 15.37 16.47 32.63
N THR A 9 15.42 17.80 32.73
CA THR A 9 14.49 18.72 32.06
C THR A 9 15.01 19.05 30.65
N GLU A 10 15.74 18.12 30.04
CA GLU A 10 16.35 18.33 28.75
C GLU A 10 15.26 18.31 27.68
N THR A 11 15.36 19.28 26.78
CA THR A 11 14.49 19.39 25.64
C THR A 11 15.38 19.28 24.41
N PHE A 12 15.03 18.39 23.50
CA PHE A 12 15.77 18.24 22.27
C PHE A 12 15.11 19.09 21.18
N SER A 13 15.87 20.05 20.67
CA SER A 13 15.50 20.85 19.51
C SER A 13 15.82 20.09 18.24
N PHE A 14 14.85 20.02 17.33
CA PHE A 14 15.06 19.43 16.02
C PHE A 14 14.51 20.34 14.94
N GLU A 15 15.36 20.60 13.96
CA GLU A 15 14.95 21.24 12.72
C GLU A 15 14.37 20.18 11.79
N TYR A 16 13.14 20.37 11.38
CA TYR A 16 12.54 19.60 10.30
C TYR A 16 12.02 20.55 9.23
N MET A 17 11.95 20.04 8.01
CA MET A 17 11.48 20.78 6.85
C MET A 17 10.13 20.23 6.44
N ASP A 18 9.11 21.08 6.47
CA ASP A 18 7.75 20.71 6.07
C ASP A 18 7.67 20.34 4.58
N ALA A 19 6.52 19.86 4.14
CA ALA A 19 6.26 19.49 2.75
C ALA A 19 6.40 20.66 1.75
N TYR A 20 6.46 21.91 2.24
CA TYR A 20 6.58 23.14 1.45
C TYR A 20 8.00 23.73 1.48
N GLY A 21 8.95 23.08 2.14
CA GLY A 21 10.33 23.54 2.24
C GLY A 21 10.57 24.56 3.34
N ASN A 22 9.61 24.79 4.25
CA ASN A 22 9.80 25.66 5.41
C ASN A 22 10.48 24.88 6.53
N TRP A 23 11.46 25.51 7.15
CA TRP A 23 12.15 24.96 8.32
C TRP A 23 11.40 25.38 9.59
N SER A 24 11.09 24.39 10.42
CA SER A 24 10.52 24.55 11.75
C SER A 24 11.38 23.83 12.77
N GLU A 25 11.49 24.43 13.95
CA GLU A 25 12.17 23.84 15.10
C GLU A 25 11.12 23.44 16.13
N GLU A 26 11.03 22.15 16.44
CA GLU A 26 10.24 21.67 17.57
C GLU A 26 11.13 21.17 18.69
N THR A 27 10.67 21.42 19.91
CA THR A 27 11.36 20.98 21.12
C THR A 27 10.55 19.87 21.77
N HIS A 28 11.15 18.68 21.88
CA HIS A 28 10.52 17.53 22.52
C HIS A 28 11.16 17.26 23.88
N GLU A 29 10.33 16.93 24.86
CA GLU A 29 10.81 16.47 26.17
C GLU A 29 11.47 15.09 26.03
N GLY A 30 12.62 14.92 26.67
CA GLY A 30 13.33 13.64 26.67
C GLY A 30 14.56 13.68 27.56
N ARG A 31 15.40 12.65 27.47
CA ARG A 31 16.64 12.53 28.26
C ARG A 31 17.76 11.98 27.40
N ALA A 32 18.96 12.55 27.51
CA ALA A 32 20.16 11.97 26.93
C ALA A 32 21.18 11.61 28.02
N GLY A 33 22.00 10.61 27.74
CA GLY A 33 23.11 10.25 28.61
C GLY A 33 24.13 9.37 27.90
N GLU A 34 25.27 9.18 28.55
CA GLU A 34 26.33 8.28 28.08
C GLU A 34 26.43 7.09 29.04
N ILE A 35 26.34 5.87 28.52
CA ILE A 35 26.71 4.66 29.26
C ILE A 35 28.17 4.35 28.95
N VAL A 36 29.01 4.32 29.99
CA VAL A 36 30.44 4.03 29.86
C VAL A 36 30.77 2.67 30.49
N PHE A 37 31.25 1.73 29.68
CA PHE A 37 31.82 0.46 30.10
C PHE A 37 33.34 0.61 30.30
N LEU A 38 33.81 0.37 31.52
CA LEU A 38 35.23 0.40 31.89
C LEU A 38 35.70 -1.02 32.17
N LEU A 39 36.80 -1.44 31.54
CA LEU A 39 37.41 -2.73 31.85
C LEU A 39 38.28 -2.59 33.11
N GLU A 40 37.91 -3.28 34.19
CA GLU A 40 38.67 -3.25 35.45
C GLU A 40 40.15 -3.57 35.20
N SER A 41 41.04 -2.82 35.87
CA SER A 41 42.51 -2.93 35.78
C SER A 41 43.15 -2.60 34.43
N LYS A 42 42.38 -2.09 33.44
CA LYS A 42 42.92 -1.58 32.16
C LYS A 42 42.40 -0.19 31.86
N ASP A 43 43.20 0.63 31.17
CA ASP A 43 42.77 1.93 30.64
C ASP A 43 42.03 1.74 29.30
N ARG A 44 40.90 1.03 29.36
CA ARG A 44 40.04 0.74 28.21
C ARG A 44 38.60 1.11 28.56
N ARG A 45 38.05 2.05 27.80
CA ARG A 45 36.65 2.46 27.88
C ARG A 45 35.95 2.19 26.55
N VAL A 46 34.69 1.77 26.64
CA VAL A 46 33.71 1.81 25.55
C VAL A 46 32.55 2.63 26.06
N SER A 47 32.05 3.57 25.27
CA SER A 47 30.83 4.29 25.62
C SER A 47 29.78 4.18 24.54
N MET A 48 28.53 4.36 24.93
CA MET A 48 27.38 4.47 24.06
C MET A 48 26.49 5.62 24.52
N ASP A 49 26.03 6.42 23.58
CA ASP A 49 25.01 7.43 23.83
C ASP A 49 23.64 6.75 23.92
N VAL A 50 22.80 7.25 24.81
CA VAL A 50 21.43 6.80 25.00
C VAL A 50 20.52 8.01 24.95
N GLN A 51 19.45 7.90 24.18
CA GLN A 51 18.40 8.89 24.09
C GLN A 51 17.08 8.22 24.46
N GLN A 52 16.29 8.90 25.28
CA GLN A 52 14.95 8.50 25.66
C GLN A 52 14.00 9.64 25.30
N TYR A 53 12.91 9.27 24.64
CA TYR A 53 11.86 10.20 24.23
C TYR A 53 10.59 9.89 25.02
N ASP A 54 9.91 10.93 25.52
CA ASP A 54 8.58 10.77 26.11
C ASP A 54 7.55 10.78 24.96
N CYS A 55 6.72 9.73 24.87
CA CYS A 55 5.75 9.55 23.79
C CYS A 55 4.50 8.81 24.28
N ASP A 56 3.33 9.19 23.77
CA ASP A 56 2.05 8.52 24.05
C ASP A 56 1.92 7.19 23.28
N ASN A 57 2.66 7.04 22.18
CA ASN A 57 2.62 5.86 21.34
C ASN A 57 3.78 4.92 21.63
N TYR A 58 3.50 3.61 21.63
CA TYR A 58 4.47 2.57 21.96
C TYR A 58 4.33 1.35 21.06
N ASP A 59 5.39 0.56 20.92
CA ASP A 59 5.42 -0.64 20.08
C ASP A 59 4.27 -1.61 20.42
N GLY A 60 3.51 -1.99 19.41
CA GLY A 60 2.34 -2.87 19.52
C GLY A 60 1.06 -2.19 20.01
N GLN A 61 1.05 -0.88 20.25
CA GLN A 61 -0.18 -0.15 20.54
C GLN A 61 -1.17 -0.28 19.38
N VAL A 62 -2.45 -0.47 19.70
CA VAL A 62 -3.54 -0.57 18.73
C VAL A 62 -4.45 0.64 18.87
N ILE A 63 -4.64 1.36 17.77
CA ILE A 63 -5.60 2.46 17.62
C ILE A 63 -6.67 1.98 16.64
N ALA A 64 -7.96 2.18 16.95
CA ALA A 64 -9.05 1.60 16.18
C ALA A 64 -10.18 2.61 15.91
N GLN A 65 -10.70 2.57 14.69
CA GLN A 65 -11.99 3.15 14.29
C GLN A 65 -12.86 2.02 13.75
N ASN A 66 -13.94 1.68 14.45
CA ASN A 66 -14.83 0.59 14.01
C ASN A 66 -15.80 1.07 12.94
N ALA A 67 -16.22 0.14 12.08
CA ALA A 67 -17.29 0.32 11.12
C ALA A 67 -18.61 0.65 11.84
N SER A 68 -19.46 1.40 11.16
CA SER A 68 -20.85 1.63 11.60
C SER A 68 -21.87 0.85 10.76
N VAL A 69 -21.42 0.18 9.70
CA VAL A 69 -22.24 -0.60 8.77
C VAL A 69 -21.73 -2.04 8.64
N GLY A 70 -22.64 -3.02 8.76
CA GLY A 70 -22.33 -4.44 8.62
C GLY A 70 -21.40 -4.99 9.71
N ALA A 71 -20.75 -6.12 9.44
CA ALA A 71 -19.72 -6.70 10.30
C ALA A 71 -18.39 -5.91 10.28
N GLY A 72 -18.24 -5.02 9.30
CA GLY A 72 -17.03 -4.24 9.08
C GLY A 72 -15.95 -5.00 8.31
N VAL A 73 -15.34 -4.32 7.35
CA VAL A 73 -14.20 -4.76 6.57
C VAL A 73 -12.92 -4.39 7.30
N ASN A 74 -12.06 -5.36 7.62
CA ASN A 74 -10.83 -5.07 8.36
C ASN A 74 -9.74 -4.53 7.44
N ILE A 75 -9.18 -3.37 7.80
CA ILE A 75 -7.95 -2.83 7.25
C ILE A 75 -7.00 -2.46 8.38
N VAL A 76 -5.75 -2.91 8.27
CA VAL A 76 -4.71 -2.67 9.27
C VAL A 76 -3.58 -1.87 8.63
N PHE A 77 -3.29 -0.70 9.19
CA PHE A 77 -2.13 0.12 8.88
C PHE A 77 -1.05 -0.12 9.92
N LEU A 78 0.18 -0.28 9.46
CA LEU A 78 1.36 -0.42 10.28
C LEU A 78 2.54 0.24 9.57
N GLY A 79 3.42 0.86 10.34
CA GLY A 79 4.63 1.50 9.85
C GLY A 79 5.84 0.61 10.07
N ASP A 80 6.77 0.61 9.12
CA ASP A 80 8.11 0.04 9.26
C ASP A 80 9.19 1.09 8.99
N CYS A 81 10.40 0.83 9.46
CA CYS A 81 11.55 1.75 9.38
C CYS A 81 11.36 3.08 10.16
N PHE A 82 10.48 3.14 11.15
CA PHE A 82 10.36 4.30 12.05
C PHE A 82 10.93 3.94 13.42
N ASP A 83 11.90 4.69 13.90
CA ASP A 83 12.48 4.45 15.23
C ASP A 83 11.67 5.14 16.34
N ALA A 84 12.14 4.99 17.59
CA ALA A 84 11.52 5.64 18.75
C ALA A 84 11.45 7.17 18.61
N ARG A 85 12.42 7.78 17.92
CA ARG A 85 12.48 9.22 17.70
C ARG A 85 11.39 9.65 16.71
N ASP A 86 11.26 8.95 15.59
CA ASP A 86 10.21 9.21 14.60
C ASP A 86 8.80 9.11 15.20
N ILE A 87 8.57 8.11 16.06
CA ILE A 87 7.30 7.93 16.76
C ILE A 87 7.04 9.09 17.74
N ALA A 88 8.03 9.48 18.55
CA ALA A 88 7.90 10.58 19.51
C ALA A 88 7.69 11.94 18.84
N MET A 89 8.23 12.13 17.65
CA MET A 89 8.08 13.36 16.86
C MET A 89 6.77 13.42 16.07
N GLY A 90 6.00 12.33 16.03
CA GLY A 90 4.73 12.29 15.33
C GLY A 90 4.81 11.93 13.84
N SER A 91 6.00 11.89 13.23
CA SER A 91 6.16 11.56 11.81
C SER A 91 5.61 10.17 11.45
N TYR A 92 5.67 9.22 12.39
CA TYR A 92 5.00 7.93 12.28
C TYR A 92 3.49 8.08 12.06
N MET A 93 2.83 8.80 12.97
CA MET A 93 1.37 8.94 12.94
C MET A 93 0.92 9.84 11.79
N GLU A 94 1.71 10.84 11.41
CA GLU A 94 1.47 11.63 10.20
C GLU A 94 1.45 10.74 8.96
N GLY A 95 2.49 9.94 8.73
CA GLY A 95 2.55 9.02 7.59
C GLY A 95 1.40 8.00 7.55
N ILE A 96 1.03 7.44 8.71
CA ILE A 96 -0.11 6.52 8.82
C ILE A 96 -1.43 7.23 8.53
N ASN A 97 -1.65 8.42 9.09
CA ASN A 97 -2.88 9.19 8.88
C ASN A 97 -3.01 9.66 7.43
N GLU A 98 -1.91 10.04 6.78
CA GLU A 98 -1.85 10.32 5.35
C GLU A 98 -2.27 9.09 4.54
N ALA A 99 -1.71 7.90 4.82
CA ALA A 99 -2.07 6.66 4.13
C ALA A 99 -3.57 6.34 4.28
N ILE A 100 -4.11 6.44 5.49
CA ILE A 100 -5.55 6.26 5.76
C ILE A 100 -6.36 7.27 4.94
N GLY A 101 -5.96 8.55 4.98
CA GLY A 101 -6.59 9.63 4.23
C GLY A 101 -6.61 9.35 2.72
N TYR A 102 -5.47 8.98 2.14
CA TYR A 102 -5.34 8.69 0.70
C TYR A 102 -6.14 7.47 0.27
N TYR A 103 -6.20 6.41 1.09
CA TYR A 103 -7.00 5.23 0.81
C TYR A 103 -8.50 5.57 0.73
N PHE A 104 -9.01 6.35 1.69
CA PHE A 104 -10.43 6.75 1.74
C PHE A 104 -10.77 8.00 0.92
N ALA A 105 -9.80 8.60 0.21
CA ALA A 105 -10.02 9.78 -0.64
C ALA A 105 -10.51 9.46 -2.05
N ILE A 106 -10.53 8.18 -2.46
CA ILE A 106 -10.89 7.72 -3.80
C ILE A 106 -12.14 6.84 -3.75
N GLU A 107 -12.99 6.92 -4.78
CA GLU A 107 -14.18 6.07 -4.89
C GLU A 107 -13.81 4.63 -5.30
N PRO A 108 -14.50 3.60 -4.75
CA PRO A 108 -15.67 3.68 -3.89
C PRO A 108 -15.32 3.75 -2.39
N TYR A 109 -14.05 3.66 -2.00
CA TYR A 109 -13.65 3.66 -0.58
C TYR A 109 -14.14 4.90 0.17
N LYS A 110 -14.17 6.05 -0.51
CA LYS A 110 -14.73 7.29 0.00
C LYS A 110 -16.20 7.15 0.39
N SER A 111 -17.06 6.71 -0.53
CA SER A 111 -18.50 6.52 -0.26
C SER A 111 -18.79 5.38 0.72
N TYR A 112 -17.90 4.38 0.81
CA TYR A 112 -18.07 3.20 1.65
C TYR A 112 -17.21 3.23 2.93
N ARG A 113 -16.67 4.39 3.34
CA ARG A 113 -15.79 4.52 4.52
C ARG A 113 -16.39 3.93 5.79
N ASP A 114 -17.70 4.06 5.97
CA ASP A 114 -18.43 3.58 7.16
C ASP A 114 -18.53 2.04 7.27
N TYR A 115 -18.11 1.32 6.22
CA TYR A 115 -18.06 -0.14 6.19
C TYR A 115 -16.75 -0.72 6.72
N PHE A 116 -15.75 0.10 7.08
CA PHE A 116 -14.41 -0.37 7.44
C PHE A 116 -14.12 -0.28 8.94
N ASN A 117 -13.58 -1.37 9.50
CA ASN A 117 -12.82 -1.34 10.75
C ASN A 117 -11.37 -0.99 10.40
N VAL A 118 -10.94 0.22 10.77
CA VAL A 118 -9.59 0.73 10.51
C VAL A 118 -8.76 0.59 11.78
N TYR A 119 -7.65 -0.13 11.68
CA TYR A 119 -6.69 -0.29 12.77
C TYR A 119 -5.35 0.33 12.39
N THR A 120 -4.73 1.01 13.33
CA THR A 120 -3.31 1.34 13.29
C THR A 120 -2.60 0.52 14.37
N ILE A 121 -1.53 -0.16 14.02
CA ILE A 121 -0.72 -0.91 14.96
C ILE A 121 0.71 -0.38 14.90
N VAL A 122 1.15 0.24 15.98
CA VAL A 122 2.46 0.89 16.04
C VAL A 122 3.55 -0.19 15.99
N GLY A 123 4.47 -0.06 15.03
CA GLY A 123 5.66 -0.88 14.88
C GLY A 123 6.89 0.00 15.03
N MET A 124 7.66 -0.23 16.10
CA MET A 124 8.88 0.53 16.38
C MET A 124 10.09 -0.26 15.89
N SER A 125 10.81 0.32 14.92
CA SER A 125 12.10 -0.16 14.44
C SER A 125 13.23 0.29 15.36
N ASP A 126 14.37 -0.39 15.27
CA ASP A 126 15.58 0.03 15.99
C ASP A 126 16.28 1.18 15.24
N ASP A 127 16.17 1.21 13.91
CA ASP A 127 16.74 2.26 13.05
C ASP A 127 15.66 3.03 12.26
N SER A 128 15.80 4.37 12.21
CA SER A 128 14.99 5.23 11.33
C SER A 128 15.43 5.12 9.88
N GLY A 129 14.47 4.99 8.97
CA GLY A 129 14.61 4.98 7.53
C GLY A 129 14.91 3.61 6.93
N MET A 130 14.72 3.48 5.62
CA MET A 130 14.91 2.22 4.89
C MET A 130 16.40 1.86 4.69
N GLY A 131 16.75 0.58 4.93
CA GLY A 131 18.07 0.03 4.63
C GLY A 131 18.30 -0.21 3.13
N THR A 132 19.57 -0.28 2.72
CA THR A 132 20.00 -0.64 1.35
C THR A 132 20.97 -1.80 1.37
N VAL A 133 21.32 -2.35 0.20
CA VAL A 133 22.38 -3.36 0.09
C VAL A 133 23.75 -2.92 0.64
N ASN A 134 23.97 -1.62 0.81
CA ASN A 134 25.21 -1.04 1.36
C ASN A 134 25.02 -0.41 2.75
N THR A 135 23.80 -0.40 3.29
CA THR A 135 23.47 0.24 4.56
C THR A 135 22.46 -0.62 5.28
N VAL A 136 22.92 -1.36 6.27
CA VAL A 136 22.04 -2.17 7.12
C VAL A 136 21.32 -1.22 8.07
N LYS A 137 19.99 -1.36 8.12
CA LYS A 137 19.11 -0.75 9.10
C LYS A 137 18.19 -1.83 9.65
N ASP A 138 17.99 -1.86 10.96
CA ASP A 138 17.17 -2.85 11.62
C ASP A 138 15.72 -2.34 11.76
N ALA A 139 14.91 -2.77 10.80
CA ALA A 139 13.50 -2.43 10.67
C ALA A 139 12.65 -3.46 11.42
N LYS A 140 11.59 -3.02 12.09
CA LYS A 140 10.68 -3.87 12.88
C LYS A 140 10.17 -5.07 12.11
N PHE A 141 9.77 -4.84 10.86
CA PHE A 141 9.28 -5.88 9.97
C PHE A 141 10.32 -6.23 8.91
N GLY A 142 11.59 -5.87 9.10
CA GLY A 142 12.70 -6.28 8.24
C GLY A 142 12.67 -5.68 6.84
N SER A 143 11.88 -4.62 6.60
CA SER A 143 11.87 -3.93 5.32
C SER A 143 13.24 -3.34 4.98
N GLN A 144 13.68 -3.61 3.76
CA GLN A 144 14.92 -3.10 3.16
C GLN A 144 14.83 -3.12 1.64
N TYR A 145 15.61 -2.28 0.97
CA TYR A 145 15.74 -2.35 -0.47
C TYR A 145 16.53 -3.59 -0.90
N SER A 146 15.87 -4.48 -1.65
CA SER A 146 16.51 -5.60 -2.35
C SER A 146 16.41 -5.43 -3.88
N LEU A 147 17.15 -6.26 -4.61
CA LEU A 147 17.05 -6.34 -6.09
C LEU A 147 15.62 -6.68 -6.57
N SER A 148 14.81 -7.32 -5.73
CA SER A 148 13.42 -7.68 -6.03
C SER A 148 12.39 -6.69 -5.44
N GLY A 149 12.85 -5.60 -4.84
CA GLY A 149 12.01 -4.62 -4.14
C GLY A 149 12.04 -4.72 -2.62
N ILE A 150 11.05 -4.10 -1.99
CA ILE A 150 10.94 -4.03 -0.53
C ILE A 150 10.25 -5.31 -0.07
N ALA A 151 10.90 -6.07 0.81
CA ALA A 151 10.41 -7.37 1.25
C ALA A 151 10.33 -7.41 2.77
N PRO A 152 9.15 -7.19 3.36
CA PRO A 152 8.98 -7.31 4.80
C PRO A 152 8.96 -8.79 5.22
N ASN A 153 9.31 -9.03 6.48
CA ASN A 153 9.04 -10.23 7.22
C ASN A 153 7.53 -10.42 7.36
N THR A 154 6.99 -11.22 6.45
CA THR A 154 5.56 -11.50 6.36
C THR A 154 4.97 -12.08 7.65
N GLN A 155 5.70 -12.97 8.33
CA GLN A 155 5.20 -13.60 9.53
C GLN A 155 5.04 -12.59 10.67
N ALA A 156 6.10 -11.80 10.94
CA ALA A 156 6.05 -10.73 11.95
C ALA A 156 4.95 -9.70 11.63
N THR A 157 4.77 -9.38 10.33
CA THR A 157 3.73 -8.45 9.87
C THR A 157 2.32 -8.96 10.21
N TYR A 158 2.03 -10.23 9.91
CA TYR A 158 0.71 -10.80 10.20
C TYR A 158 0.48 -11.03 11.70
N GLU A 159 1.52 -11.42 12.45
CA GLU A 159 1.44 -11.51 13.91
C GLU A 159 1.09 -10.16 14.54
N TYR A 160 1.66 -9.06 14.02
CA TYR A 160 1.27 -7.71 14.43
C TYR A 160 -0.16 -7.37 14.02
N ALA A 161 -0.55 -7.66 12.77
CA ALA A 161 -1.89 -7.38 12.29
C ALA A 161 -2.98 -8.05 13.15
N MET A 162 -2.72 -9.24 13.69
CA MET A 162 -3.63 -9.97 14.58
C MET A 162 -3.76 -9.38 16.00
N LYS A 163 -3.02 -8.33 16.35
CA LYS A 163 -3.30 -7.56 17.58
C LYS A 163 -4.60 -6.74 17.46
N ALA A 164 -5.06 -6.47 16.23
CA ALA A 164 -6.36 -5.84 16.01
C ALA A 164 -7.49 -6.79 16.45
N ALA A 165 -8.45 -6.27 17.23
CA ALA A 165 -9.43 -7.10 17.94
C ALA A 165 -10.30 -7.99 17.05
N THR A 166 -10.51 -7.62 15.78
CA THR A 166 -11.33 -8.36 14.82
C THR A 166 -10.52 -9.18 13.83
N VAL A 167 -9.19 -9.21 13.93
CA VAL A 167 -8.29 -9.86 12.98
C VAL A 167 -7.69 -11.13 13.60
N ASN A 168 -7.76 -12.24 12.87
CA ASN A 168 -7.22 -13.54 13.28
C ASN A 168 -6.84 -14.37 12.05
N GLU A 169 -6.20 -15.53 12.27
CA GLU A 169 -5.72 -16.39 11.18
C GLU A 169 -6.79 -16.74 10.14
N ASP A 170 -8.03 -17.01 10.60
CA ASP A 170 -9.14 -17.43 9.76
C ASP A 170 -9.66 -16.33 8.82
N ASN A 171 -9.36 -15.05 9.12
CA ASN A 171 -9.84 -13.91 8.34
C ASN A 171 -8.74 -13.01 7.77
N LEU A 172 -7.47 -13.40 7.90
CA LEU A 172 -6.36 -12.66 7.28
C LEU A 172 -6.47 -12.62 5.74
N ASN A 173 -7.14 -13.59 5.13
CA ASN A 173 -7.44 -13.55 3.70
C ASN A 173 -8.55 -12.57 3.29
N LYS A 174 -9.21 -11.94 4.27
CA LYS A 174 -10.22 -10.89 4.08
C LYS A 174 -9.81 -9.58 4.76
N THR A 175 -8.60 -9.52 5.30
CA THR A 175 -8.03 -8.34 5.96
C THR A 175 -6.95 -7.75 5.05
N LEU A 176 -7.06 -6.47 4.73
CA LEU A 176 -5.99 -5.75 4.04
C LEU A 176 -4.96 -5.27 5.08
N VAL A 177 -3.70 -5.66 4.91
CA VAL A 177 -2.58 -5.07 5.67
C VAL A 177 -1.84 -4.07 4.78
N VAL A 178 -1.69 -2.85 5.27
CA VAL A 178 -0.97 -1.75 4.61
C VAL A 178 0.25 -1.41 5.47
N MET A 179 1.42 -1.59 4.90
CA MET A 179 2.70 -1.25 5.54
C MET A 179 3.21 0.08 4.97
N VAL A 180 3.26 1.12 5.79
CA VAL A 180 3.82 2.42 5.45
C VAL A 180 5.32 2.39 5.74
N GLU A 181 6.14 2.72 4.74
CA GLU A 181 7.59 2.64 4.87
C GLU A 181 8.21 4.03 5.05
N ASN A 182 9.08 4.19 6.05
CA ASN A 182 9.83 5.43 6.26
C ASN A 182 10.92 5.66 5.21
N THR A 183 10.50 6.05 4.02
CA THR A 183 11.39 6.41 2.92
C THR A 183 10.67 7.28 1.91
N GLN A 184 11.42 8.17 1.27
CA GLN A 184 10.91 9.09 0.26
C GLN A 184 11.06 8.55 -1.17
N ASP A 185 11.72 7.40 -1.36
CA ASP A 185 11.89 6.85 -2.69
C ASP A 185 10.61 6.16 -3.18
N TYR A 186 10.44 6.18 -4.49
CA TYR A 186 9.40 5.42 -5.15
C TYR A 186 9.72 3.92 -5.17
N GLY A 187 8.76 3.07 -4.82
CA GLY A 187 8.96 1.61 -4.93
C GLY A 187 7.89 0.73 -4.31
N GLY A 188 6.62 1.16 -4.35
CA GLY A 188 5.49 0.36 -3.86
C GLY A 188 5.45 -1.05 -4.43
N ILE A 189 4.92 -1.99 -3.65
CA ILE A 189 4.68 -3.37 -4.06
C ILE A 189 3.58 -3.99 -3.21
N CYS A 190 2.67 -4.73 -3.84
CA CYS A 190 1.70 -5.54 -3.13
C CYS A 190 2.05 -7.02 -3.19
N TYR A 191 2.23 -7.65 -2.04
CA TYR A 191 2.33 -9.10 -1.92
C TYR A 191 0.94 -9.71 -1.78
N MET A 192 0.65 -10.75 -2.56
CA MET A 192 -0.65 -11.41 -2.59
C MET A 192 -0.46 -12.93 -2.54
N TRP A 193 -1.17 -13.61 -1.64
CA TRP A 193 -1.11 -15.07 -1.50
C TRP A 193 -2.36 -15.75 -2.03
N ALA A 194 -2.22 -16.98 -2.52
CA ALA A 194 -3.32 -17.73 -3.12
C ALA A 194 -4.54 -17.92 -2.21
N ASP A 195 -4.37 -17.82 -0.89
CA ASP A 195 -5.45 -17.88 0.10
C ASP A 195 -6.34 -16.62 0.14
N GLY A 196 -5.90 -15.52 -0.47
CA GLY A 196 -6.57 -14.21 -0.48
C GLY A 196 -5.86 -13.14 0.35
N SER A 197 -4.92 -13.51 1.22
CA SER A 197 -4.21 -12.55 2.08
C SER A 197 -3.30 -11.63 1.26
N ALA A 198 -3.06 -10.42 1.77
CA ALA A 198 -2.20 -9.46 1.10
C ALA A 198 -1.52 -8.48 2.07
N ILE A 199 -0.33 -8.02 1.69
CA ILE A 199 0.42 -6.94 2.32
C ILE A 199 0.77 -5.93 1.24
N ALA A 200 0.20 -4.72 1.33
CA ALA A 200 0.56 -3.60 0.47
C ALA A 200 1.66 -2.79 1.13
N VAL A 201 2.85 -2.78 0.53
CA VAL A 201 4.02 -2.05 1.03
C VAL A 201 4.09 -0.70 0.32
N CYS A 202 3.95 0.37 1.08
CA CYS A 202 3.71 1.72 0.60
C CYS A 202 4.77 2.70 1.13
N PRO A 203 5.86 2.93 0.38
CA PRO A 203 6.78 4.03 0.60
C PRO A 203 6.10 5.40 0.61
N MET A 204 6.53 6.28 1.53
CA MET A 204 6.14 7.69 1.60
C MET A 204 6.81 8.51 0.49
N SER A 205 6.63 8.08 -0.76
CA SER A 205 7.33 8.66 -1.91
C SER A 205 7.02 10.13 -2.10
N ARG A 206 8.07 10.91 -2.36
CA ARG A 206 7.99 12.32 -2.76
C ARG A 206 8.16 12.53 -4.26
N ASP A 207 8.11 11.47 -5.07
CA ASP A 207 8.08 11.59 -6.53
C ASP A 207 6.83 12.39 -6.96
N ALA A 208 6.92 13.07 -8.10
CA ALA A 208 5.83 13.91 -8.58
C ALA A 208 4.57 13.09 -8.87
N TYR A 209 3.40 13.71 -8.67
CA TYR A 209 2.12 13.16 -9.10
C TYR A 209 2.21 12.62 -10.54
N PRO A 210 1.67 11.41 -10.83
CA PRO A 210 0.87 10.55 -9.95
C PRO A 210 1.67 9.48 -9.18
N PHE A 211 3.00 9.57 -9.12
CA PHE A 211 3.87 8.58 -8.46
C PHE A 211 4.16 8.91 -6.99
N ASP A 212 3.42 9.85 -6.41
CA ASP A 212 3.50 10.24 -5.01
C ASP A 212 2.98 9.15 -4.07
N PHE A 213 3.19 9.32 -2.76
CA PHE A 213 2.70 8.41 -1.72
C PHE A 213 1.21 8.06 -1.87
N ARG A 214 0.37 9.06 -2.17
CA ARG A 214 -1.06 8.86 -2.46
C ARG A 214 -1.27 7.85 -3.60
N GLY A 215 -0.55 8.00 -4.71
CA GLY A 215 -0.65 7.10 -5.85
C GLY A 215 -0.27 5.68 -5.52
N ILE A 216 0.77 5.49 -4.71
CA ILE A 216 1.21 4.18 -4.23
C ILE A 216 0.15 3.55 -3.35
N VAL A 217 -0.39 4.26 -2.35
CA VAL A 217 -1.43 3.72 -1.46
C VAL A 217 -2.65 3.28 -2.25
N GLN A 218 -3.10 4.10 -3.21
CA GLN A 218 -4.28 3.77 -4.01
C GLN A 218 -3.99 2.58 -4.95
N HIS A 219 -2.84 2.52 -5.60
CA HIS A 219 -2.51 1.41 -6.49
C HIS A 219 -2.28 0.09 -5.74
N GLU A 220 -1.38 0.10 -4.74
CA GLU A 220 -0.95 -1.10 -4.04
C GLU A 220 -2.00 -1.59 -3.03
N ALA A 221 -2.47 -0.71 -2.13
CA ALA A 221 -3.43 -1.11 -1.11
C ALA A 221 -4.86 -1.17 -1.66
N GLY A 222 -5.29 -0.13 -2.37
CA GLY A 222 -6.64 -0.08 -2.94
C GLY A 222 -6.83 -1.02 -4.14
N GLY A 223 -5.91 -1.02 -5.09
CA GLY A 223 -6.03 -1.79 -6.33
C GLY A 223 -5.69 -3.27 -6.17
N HIS A 224 -4.44 -3.56 -5.81
CA HIS A 224 -3.98 -4.94 -5.66
C HIS A 224 -4.44 -5.57 -4.34
N GLY A 225 -4.08 -4.95 -3.22
CA GLY A 225 -4.22 -5.53 -1.89
C GLY A 225 -5.67 -5.85 -1.53
N PHE A 226 -6.55 -4.86 -1.63
CA PHE A 226 -7.98 -5.05 -1.40
C PHE A 226 -8.68 -5.63 -2.61
N ALA A 227 -8.61 -4.94 -3.76
CA ALA A 227 -9.50 -5.22 -4.88
C ALA A 227 -9.05 -6.38 -5.79
N LYS A 228 -7.82 -6.89 -5.59
CA LYS A 228 -7.23 -7.98 -6.38
C LYS A 228 -7.23 -7.67 -7.87
N LEU A 229 -6.96 -6.42 -8.23
CA LEU A 229 -6.87 -5.97 -9.62
C LEU A 229 -5.48 -6.25 -10.18
N ALA A 230 -5.38 -6.37 -11.50
CA ALA A 230 -4.13 -6.52 -12.23
C ALA A 230 -3.65 -5.17 -12.78
N ASP A 231 -2.37 -5.08 -13.09
CA ASP A 231 -1.79 -3.92 -13.75
C ASP A 231 -2.30 -3.74 -15.18
N GLU A 232 -2.69 -2.52 -15.52
CA GLU A 232 -3.16 -2.14 -16.86
C GLU A 232 -2.05 -1.54 -17.73
N TYR A 233 -0.89 -1.23 -17.14
CA TYR A 233 0.22 -0.60 -17.86
C TYR A 233 0.96 -1.53 -18.80
N ILE A 234 1.60 -0.90 -19.78
CA ILE A 234 2.29 -1.56 -20.88
C ILE A 234 3.74 -1.08 -20.88
N TYR A 235 4.68 -2.02 -20.83
CA TYR A 235 6.10 -1.72 -21.07
C TYR A 235 6.75 -2.69 -22.06
N THR A 236 6.02 -3.72 -22.50
CA THR A 236 6.45 -4.67 -23.52
C THR A 236 5.56 -4.52 -24.75
N ASN A 237 6.18 -4.22 -25.89
CA ASN A 237 5.46 -4.23 -27.16
C ASN A 237 5.46 -5.66 -27.74
N GLY A 238 4.37 -6.40 -27.55
CA GLY A 238 4.27 -7.80 -27.95
C GLY A 238 3.02 -8.47 -27.39
N PHE A 239 2.81 -9.72 -27.79
CA PHE A 239 1.79 -10.57 -27.18
C PHE A 239 2.24 -11.05 -25.81
N VAL A 240 1.35 -11.01 -24.83
CA VAL A 240 1.59 -11.59 -23.49
C VAL A 240 1.99 -13.06 -23.57
N SER A 241 1.42 -13.83 -24.52
CA SER A 241 1.72 -15.25 -24.77
C SER A 241 3.12 -15.48 -25.35
N SER A 242 3.78 -14.43 -25.85
CA SER A 242 5.12 -14.49 -26.42
C SER A 242 6.17 -13.92 -25.46
N CYS A 243 5.82 -13.69 -24.20
CA CYS A 243 6.75 -13.15 -23.23
C CYS A 243 7.86 -14.17 -22.91
N GLY A 244 9.11 -13.75 -23.10
CA GLY A 244 10.30 -14.59 -22.88
C GLY A 244 10.96 -14.42 -21.51
N CYS A 245 10.29 -13.81 -20.53
CA CYS A 245 10.84 -13.70 -19.17
C CYS A 245 10.77 -15.05 -18.44
N SER A 246 11.58 -15.20 -17.38
CA SER A 246 11.68 -16.45 -16.62
C SER A 246 10.35 -16.87 -15.96
N ASN A 247 9.48 -15.92 -15.65
CA ASN A 247 8.12 -16.15 -15.15
C ASN A 247 7.11 -15.68 -16.22
N PRO A 248 6.50 -16.57 -17.00
CA PRO A 248 5.61 -16.17 -18.09
C PRO A 248 4.40 -15.39 -17.57
N HIS A 249 4.29 -14.11 -17.94
CA HIS A 249 3.21 -13.25 -17.47
C HIS A 249 1.81 -13.80 -17.77
N LEU A 250 1.59 -14.51 -18.90
CA LEU A 250 0.29 -15.10 -19.19
C LEU A 250 -0.11 -16.18 -18.17
N ASP A 251 0.83 -17.02 -17.75
CA ASP A 251 0.55 -18.09 -16.79
C ASP A 251 0.24 -17.49 -15.41
N ASP A 252 1.00 -16.47 -14.98
CA ASP A 252 0.74 -15.73 -13.74
C ASP A 252 -0.63 -15.03 -13.78
N PHE A 253 -0.98 -14.42 -14.92
CA PHE A 253 -2.29 -13.80 -15.12
C PHE A 253 -3.42 -14.83 -14.99
N LEU A 254 -3.30 -15.96 -15.69
CA LEU A 254 -4.31 -17.03 -15.66
C LEU A 254 -4.43 -17.69 -14.28
N ALA A 255 -3.32 -17.81 -13.53
CA ALA A 255 -3.34 -18.25 -12.15
C ALA A 255 -4.14 -17.28 -11.25
N GLY A 256 -3.95 -15.97 -11.42
CA GLY A 256 -4.77 -14.95 -10.75
C GLY A 256 -6.26 -15.04 -11.13
N LYS A 257 -6.56 -15.20 -12.42
CA LYS A 257 -7.95 -15.38 -12.90
C LYS A 257 -8.61 -16.61 -12.28
N ALA A 258 -7.87 -17.72 -12.11
CA ALA A 258 -8.38 -18.93 -11.47
C ALA A 258 -8.76 -18.74 -9.99
N LEU A 259 -8.17 -17.73 -9.32
CA LEU A 259 -8.53 -17.31 -7.96
C LEU A 259 -9.71 -16.32 -7.91
N GLY A 260 -10.29 -15.97 -9.07
CA GLY A 260 -11.33 -14.96 -9.20
C GLY A 260 -10.83 -13.53 -9.10
N TRP A 261 -9.54 -13.29 -9.36
CA TRP A 261 -8.93 -11.97 -9.36
C TRP A 261 -8.91 -11.37 -10.77
N TYR A 262 -8.39 -10.15 -10.91
CA TYR A 262 -8.08 -9.52 -12.19
C TYR A 262 -9.30 -9.34 -13.10
N ARG A 263 -10.46 -8.98 -12.52
CA ARG A 263 -11.67 -8.66 -13.29
C ARG A 263 -11.56 -7.35 -14.09
N ASN A 264 -10.54 -6.53 -13.86
CA ASN A 264 -10.28 -5.36 -14.69
C ASN A 264 -9.62 -5.67 -16.04
N LEU A 265 -9.20 -6.92 -16.27
CA LEU A 265 -8.55 -7.36 -17.50
C LEU A 265 -9.13 -8.68 -18.02
N SER A 266 -9.06 -8.84 -19.35
CA SER A 266 -9.48 -10.07 -20.03
C SER A 266 -8.43 -10.56 -21.04
N THR A 267 -8.35 -11.88 -21.24
CA THR A 267 -7.67 -12.46 -22.40
C THR A 267 -8.58 -12.55 -23.63
N ASP A 268 -9.89 -12.36 -23.45
CA ASP A 268 -10.88 -12.43 -24.51
C ASP A 268 -11.15 -11.04 -25.11
N GLY A 269 -11.04 -10.93 -26.43
CA GLY A 269 -11.33 -9.69 -27.16
C GLY A 269 -12.79 -9.54 -27.57
N ASN A 270 -13.69 -10.38 -27.05
CA ASN A 270 -15.11 -10.38 -27.40
C ASN A 270 -15.94 -9.58 -26.38
N TYR A 271 -16.64 -8.56 -26.88
CA TYR A 271 -17.53 -7.68 -26.11
C TYR A 271 -18.59 -8.41 -25.28
N ASN A 272 -18.99 -9.62 -25.65
CA ASN A 272 -20.05 -10.36 -24.95
C ASN A 272 -19.55 -11.25 -23.81
N SER A 273 -18.23 -11.46 -23.68
CA SER A 273 -17.65 -12.41 -22.73
C SER A 273 -16.67 -11.78 -21.74
N VAL A 274 -16.27 -10.53 -21.94
CA VAL A 274 -15.47 -9.78 -20.95
C VAL A 274 -16.27 -9.50 -19.68
N GLU A 275 -15.54 -9.29 -18.60
CA GLU A 275 -16.02 -9.14 -17.23
C GLU A 275 -16.91 -7.91 -17.05
N TRP A 276 -16.80 -6.93 -17.95
CA TRP A 276 -17.57 -5.71 -17.97
C TRP A 276 -18.64 -5.66 -19.08
N ALA A 277 -19.01 -6.81 -19.66
CA ALA A 277 -19.94 -6.86 -20.79
C ALA A 277 -21.29 -6.18 -20.51
N HIS A 278 -21.79 -6.25 -19.28
CA HIS A 278 -23.04 -5.60 -18.85
C HIS A 278 -22.95 -4.06 -18.84
N LEU A 279 -21.76 -3.50 -18.72
CA LEU A 279 -21.55 -2.04 -18.70
C LEU A 279 -21.69 -1.42 -20.09
N PHE A 280 -21.46 -2.18 -21.17
CA PHE A 280 -21.61 -1.67 -22.54
C PHE A 280 -23.04 -1.20 -22.84
N ALA A 281 -24.04 -1.83 -22.24
CA ALA A 281 -25.44 -1.52 -22.49
C ALA A 281 -26.02 -0.49 -21.50
N HIS A 282 -25.32 -0.19 -20.41
CA HIS A 282 -25.83 0.67 -19.36
C HIS A 282 -25.58 2.15 -19.73
N PRO A 283 -26.63 3.01 -19.85
CA PRO A 283 -26.53 4.34 -20.41
C PRO A 283 -25.41 5.20 -19.81
N ASP A 284 -25.24 5.10 -18.49
CA ASP A 284 -24.23 5.88 -17.81
C ASP A 284 -22.81 5.51 -18.26
N TYR A 285 -22.49 4.26 -18.57
CA TYR A 285 -21.11 3.79 -18.81
C TYR A 285 -20.71 3.80 -20.29
N THR A 286 -21.67 3.96 -21.19
CA THR A 286 -21.48 3.87 -22.65
C THR A 286 -20.45 4.84 -23.24
N ASN A 287 -20.13 5.93 -22.54
CA ASN A 287 -19.17 6.94 -22.99
C ASN A 287 -17.74 6.79 -22.41
N ILE A 288 -17.52 5.81 -21.53
CA ILE A 288 -16.22 5.59 -20.88
C ILE A 288 -15.73 4.14 -21.00
N VAL A 289 -16.64 3.16 -21.06
CA VAL A 289 -16.32 1.74 -21.19
C VAL A 289 -16.25 1.35 -22.66
N ASP A 290 -15.14 0.72 -23.04
CA ASP A 290 -14.86 0.17 -24.37
C ASP A 290 -13.99 -1.10 -24.25
N MET A 291 -13.37 -1.53 -25.36
CA MET A 291 -12.40 -2.61 -25.43
C MET A 291 -11.04 -2.08 -25.87
N TYR A 292 -10.16 -1.81 -24.90
CA TYR A 292 -8.80 -1.35 -25.18
C TYR A 292 -7.82 -2.53 -25.12
N GLU A 293 -7.17 -2.86 -26.23
CA GLU A 293 -6.08 -3.84 -26.23
C GLU A 293 -4.85 -3.24 -25.52
N GLY A 294 -4.18 -4.08 -24.73
CA GLY A 294 -3.02 -3.76 -23.92
C GLY A 294 -3.35 -3.76 -22.43
N GLY A 295 -2.50 -4.43 -21.67
CA GLY A 295 -2.64 -4.63 -20.24
C GLY A 295 -1.72 -5.75 -19.76
N TYR A 296 -1.56 -5.86 -18.45
CA TYR A 296 -0.67 -6.83 -17.82
C TYR A 296 0.71 -6.86 -18.49
N PHE A 297 1.30 -5.66 -18.64
CA PHE A 297 2.64 -5.38 -19.15
C PHE A 297 2.82 -5.43 -20.67
N HIS A 298 1.83 -5.91 -21.42
CA HIS A 298 1.96 -6.18 -22.86
C HIS A 298 0.98 -5.34 -23.68
N SER A 299 1.40 -4.94 -24.88
CA SER A 299 0.55 -4.20 -25.82
C SER A 299 -0.51 -5.06 -26.50
N ARG A 300 -0.38 -6.40 -26.47
CA ARG A 300 -1.28 -7.32 -27.20
C ARG A 300 -1.69 -8.54 -26.40
N GLY A 301 -2.92 -9.02 -26.65
CA GLY A 301 -3.47 -10.25 -26.09
C GLY A 301 -4.11 -10.14 -24.70
N ILE A 302 -4.17 -8.93 -24.13
CA ILE A 302 -4.90 -8.59 -22.92
C ILE A 302 -5.74 -7.35 -23.22
N TYR A 303 -6.94 -7.25 -22.65
CA TYR A 303 -7.86 -6.14 -22.86
C TYR A 303 -8.27 -5.51 -21.53
N ARG A 304 -8.53 -4.21 -21.54
CA ARG A 304 -9.05 -3.42 -20.41
C ARG A 304 -10.27 -2.61 -20.82
N SER A 305 -11.09 -2.26 -19.84
CA SER A 305 -12.40 -1.62 -20.06
C SER A 305 -12.33 -0.12 -20.35
N GLU A 306 -11.28 0.57 -19.91
CA GLU A 306 -11.15 2.02 -20.03
C GLU A 306 -9.73 2.40 -20.46
N ALA A 307 -9.60 3.56 -21.11
CA ALA A 307 -8.31 3.99 -21.65
C ALA A 307 -7.21 4.13 -20.58
N ASN A 308 -7.61 4.57 -19.38
CA ASN A 308 -6.72 4.78 -18.24
C ASN A 308 -7.43 4.52 -16.90
N SER A 309 -6.67 4.09 -15.89
CA SER A 309 -7.10 3.99 -14.50
C SER A 309 -5.91 4.07 -13.54
N CYS A 310 -6.16 4.02 -12.24
CA CYS A 310 -5.15 3.89 -11.19
C CYS A 310 -4.22 2.70 -11.43
N MET A 311 -4.74 1.61 -12.01
CA MET A 311 -3.96 0.41 -12.32
C MET A 311 -3.05 0.58 -13.54
N ASN A 312 -3.17 1.68 -14.29
CA ASN A 312 -2.30 2.00 -15.42
C ASN A 312 -1.24 3.04 -15.07
N ASN A 313 -1.56 4.06 -14.27
CA ASN A 313 -0.58 5.11 -13.93
C ASN A 313 -0.86 5.86 -12.62
N ASN A 314 -1.44 5.20 -11.61
CA ASN A 314 -1.68 5.77 -10.28
C ASN A 314 -2.56 7.02 -10.23
N VAL A 315 -3.28 7.39 -11.29
CA VAL A 315 -4.29 8.46 -11.20
C VAL A 315 -5.37 8.07 -10.18
N PRO A 316 -5.98 9.03 -9.47
CA PRO A 316 -6.96 8.75 -8.43
C PRO A 316 -8.33 8.38 -9.02
N TYR A 317 -8.37 7.40 -9.92
CA TYR A 317 -9.56 6.93 -10.62
C TYR A 317 -9.44 5.44 -10.96
N TYR A 318 -10.30 4.59 -10.41
CA TYR A 318 -10.44 3.21 -10.87
C TYR A 318 -11.49 3.13 -11.98
N SER A 319 -11.33 2.19 -12.93
CA SER A 319 -12.35 1.93 -13.94
C SER A 319 -13.66 1.42 -13.32
N ALA A 320 -14.77 1.50 -14.05
CA ALA A 320 -16.10 1.14 -13.56
C ALA A 320 -16.16 -0.31 -13.08
N ILE A 321 -15.56 -1.24 -13.82
CA ILE A 321 -15.47 -2.65 -13.41
C ILE A 321 -14.62 -2.85 -12.14
N SER A 322 -13.56 -2.05 -11.99
CA SER A 322 -12.75 -2.03 -10.77
C SER A 322 -13.53 -1.51 -9.57
N ARG A 323 -14.31 -0.43 -9.72
CA ARG A 323 -15.18 0.08 -8.64
C ARG A 323 -16.27 -0.92 -8.28
N GLN A 324 -16.87 -1.59 -9.27
CA GLN A 324 -17.83 -2.66 -9.02
C GLN A 324 -17.21 -3.81 -8.21
N GLU A 325 -16.04 -4.31 -8.63
CA GLU A 325 -15.28 -5.34 -7.91
C GLU A 325 -15.02 -4.94 -6.45
N MET A 326 -14.62 -3.69 -6.22
CA MET A 326 -14.40 -3.15 -4.88
C MET A 326 -15.67 -3.18 -4.05
N VAL A 327 -16.80 -2.68 -4.58
CA VAL A 327 -18.08 -2.68 -3.88
C VAL A 327 -18.56 -4.10 -3.59
N GLU A 328 -18.49 -5.02 -4.56
CA GLU A 328 -18.83 -6.43 -4.35
C GLU A 328 -18.02 -7.04 -3.18
N ARG A 329 -16.72 -6.76 -3.11
CA ARG A 329 -15.86 -7.26 -2.04
C ARG A 329 -16.15 -6.58 -0.70
N ILE A 330 -16.40 -5.27 -0.68
CA ILE A 330 -16.81 -4.54 0.54
C ILE A 330 -18.08 -5.15 1.10
N MET A 331 -19.12 -5.32 0.28
CA MET A 331 -20.40 -5.91 0.70
C MET A 331 -20.20 -7.32 1.24
N LYS A 332 -19.47 -8.17 0.51
CA LYS A 332 -19.16 -9.54 0.92
C LYS A 332 -18.43 -9.60 2.27
N TYR A 333 -17.42 -8.75 2.48
CA TYR A 333 -16.61 -8.77 3.70
C TYR A 333 -17.36 -8.13 4.89
N ALA A 334 -18.22 -7.16 4.64
CA ALA A 334 -19.14 -6.60 5.64
C ALA A 334 -20.33 -7.52 5.97
N GLY A 335 -20.46 -8.69 5.32
CA GLY A 335 -21.57 -9.63 5.55
C GLY A 335 -22.90 -9.17 4.98
N LEU A 336 -22.88 -8.36 3.92
CA LEU A 336 -24.05 -7.81 3.24
C LEU A 336 -24.16 -8.35 1.81
N GLU A 337 -25.37 -8.33 1.26
CA GLU A 337 -25.61 -8.74 -0.12
C GLU A 337 -25.28 -7.62 -1.11
N PHE A 338 -24.62 -7.97 -2.20
CA PHE A 338 -24.38 -7.06 -3.31
C PHE A 338 -25.58 -7.02 -4.27
N SER A 339 -25.91 -5.83 -4.75
CA SER A 339 -26.91 -5.61 -5.81
C SER A 339 -26.27 -4.77 -6.92
N LEU A 340 -26.35 -5.26 -8.15
CA LEU A 340 -25.82 -4.55 -9.31
C LEU A 340 -26.58 -3.25 -9.58
N GLU A 341 -27.90 -3.23 -9.34
CA GLU A 341 -28.73 -2.03 -9.46
C GLU A 341 -28.35 -0.99 -8.38
N ASP A 342 -28.07 -1.43 -7.15
CA ASP A 342 -27.62 -0.54 -6.09
C ASP A 342 -26.23 0.04 -6.40
N PHE A 343 -25.36 -0.76 -7.01
CA PHE A 343 -24.07 -0.29 -7.49
C PHE A 343 -24.27 0.82 -8.51
N TYR A 344 -25.07 0.62 -9.57
CA TYR A 344 -25.33 1.67 -10.56
C TYR A 344 -25.90 2.94 -9.94
N ALA A 345 -26.84 2.80 -9.00
CA ALA A 345 -27.48 3.93 -8.34
C ALA A 345 -26.54 4.74 -7.43
N LYS A 346 -25.47 4.11 -6.92
CA LYS A 346 -24.53 4.71 -5.94
C LYS A 346 -23.14 4.95 -6.49
N ASP A 347 -22.80 4.46 -7.69
CA ASP A 347 -21.47 4.59 -8.26
C ASP A 347 -21.15 6.07 -8.52
N VAL A 348 -20.12 6.56 -7.83
CA VAL A 348 -19.65 7.94 -7.98
C VAL A 348 -18.40 7.94 -8.85
N ARG A 349 -18.48 8.71 -9.94
CA ARG A 349 -17.35 8.97 -10.83
C ARG A 349 -16.63 10.21 -10.34
N ASP A 350 -15.78 10.05 -9.33
CA ASP A 350 -14.96 11.16 -8.86
C ASP A 350 -13.77 11.33 -9.81
N ALA A 351 -14.02 12.00 -10.94
CA ALA A 351 -13.01 12.69 -11.70
C ALA A 351 -13.30 14.18 -11.51
N SER A 352 -12.72 14.80 -10.48
CA SER A 352 -12.65 16.26 -10.45
C SER A 352 -11.82 16.70 -11.67
N ASN A 353 -12.55 16.92 -12.76
CA ASN A 353 -12.22 17.42 -14.09
C ASN A 353 -12.48 16.39 -15.22
N ASN A 354 -13.56 16.65 -15.96
CA ASN A 354 -13.80 16.21 -17.34
C ASN A 354 -12.67 16.61 -18.35
N ASP A 355 -11.47 16.99 -17.89
CA ASP A 355 -10.27 17.29 -18.69
C ASP A 355 -9.30 16.09 -18.81
N PHE A 356 -9.50 14.99 -18.07
CA PHE A 356 -8.60 13.84 -18.14
C PHE A 356 -8.67 13.08 -19.47
N VAL A 357 -9.83 13.10 -20.15
CA VAL A 357 -10.02 12.45 -21.45
C VAL A 357 -9.38 13.28 -22.58
N THR A 358 -9.40 14.61 -22.48
CA THR A 358 -8.85 15.52 -23.52
C THR A 358 -7.34 15.72 -23.43
N ARG A 359 -6.71 15.63 -22.24
CA ARG A 359 -5.24 15.70 -22.14
C ARG A 359 -4.52 14.42 -22.55
N ALA A 360 -5.17 13.26 -22.44
CA ALA A 360 -4.63 11.99 -22.92
C ALA A 360 -4.63 11.90 -24.47
N LEU A 361 -5.51 12.64 -25.14
CA LEU A 361 -5.63 12.67 -26.61
C LEU A 361 -5.02 13.93 -27.26
N GLY A 362 -4.67 14.95 -26.47
CA GLY A 362 -4.27 16.28 -26.99
C GLY A 362 -2.77 16.51 -27.20
N ASN A 363 -1.90 15.55 -26.88
CA ASN A 363 -0.45 15.71 -27.02
C ASN A 363 0.14 14.69 -28.02
N GLU A 364 -0.20 14.84 -29.30
CA GLU A 364 0.51 14.15 -30.39
C GLU A 364 1.98 14.59 -30.56
N GLU A 365 2.44 15.61 -29.82
CA GLU A 365 3.86 16.05 -29.86
C GLU A 365 4.75 15.55 -28.70
N THR A 366 4.22 14.81 -27.71
CA THR A 366 5.07 14.22 -26.64
C THR A 366 5.27 12.71 -26.72
N SER A 367 4.76 12.04 -27.76
CA SER A 367 4.87 10.57 -27.89
C SER A 367 6.26 10.06 -28.30
N VAL A 368 7.30 10.90 -28.25
CA VAL A 368 8.67 10.55 -28.72
C VAL A 368 9.76 10.78 -27.68
N TYR A 369 9.43 11.18 -26.44
CA TYR A 369 10.43 11.27 -25.37
C TYR A 369 10.05 10.45 -24.13
N ASN A 370 10.96 9.50 -23.82
CA ASN A 370 11.10 8.69 -22.61
C ASN A 370 10.28 7.40 -22.50
N ALA A 371 10.60 6.45 -23.38
CA ALA A 371 10.72 5.06 -22.96
C ALA A 371 11.89 4.92 -21.94
N SER A 372 11.72 5.36 -20.69
CA SER A 372 12.67 5.07 -19.58
C SER A 372 12.19 5.41 -18.15
N LEU A 373 10.89 5.31 -17.81
CA LEU A 373 10.46 5.38 -16.41
C LEU A 373 9.52 4.21 -16.09
N GLY A 374 10.05 2.99 -16.14
CA GLY A 374 9.46 1.85 -15.45
C GLY A 374 9.65 2.02 -13.95
N LYS A 375 8.71 2.71 -13.31
CA LYS A 375 8.63 2.85 -11.86
C LYS A 375 7.18 2.62 -11.43
N GLN A 376 6.71 1.38 -11.60
CA GLN A 376 5.59 0.73 -10.90
C GLN A 376 5.97 -0.74 -10.84
N LYS A 377 5.85 -1.39 -9.69
CA LYS A 377 6.23 -2.79 -9.55
C LYS A 377 4.96 -3.62 -9.60
N ALA A 378 5.01 -4.66 -10.41
CA ALA A 378 3.93 -5.63 -10.48
C ALA A 378 3.68 -6.22 -9.09
N PRO A 379 2.41 -6.53 -8.74
CA PRO A 379 2.10 -7.25 -7.53
C PRO A 379 2.84 -8.58 -7.55
N LYS A 380 3.34 -8.98 -6.39
CA LYS A 380 4.09 -10.21 -6.23
C LYS A 380 3.16 -11.30 -5.71
N PHE A 381 2.83 -12.22 -6.61
CA PHE A 381 2.15 -13.45 -6.24
C PHE A 381 3.04 -14.37 -5.42
N MET A 382 2.48 -14.84 -4.33
CA MET A 382 3.08 -15.77 -3.41
C MET A 382 2.17 -17.00 -3.32
N GLY A 383 2.76 -18.18 -3.09
CA GLY A 383 2.02 -19.44 -2.95
C GLY A 383 1.20 -19.52 -1.68
N GLU A 384 1.26 -20.66 -0.98
CA GLU A 384 0.67 -20.76 0.36
C GLU A 384 1.28 -19.70 1.29
N LYS A 385 0.43 -19.08 2.11
CA LYS A 385 0.83 -18.09 3.10
C LYS A 385 1.84 -18.68 4.09
N PRO A 386 2.83 -17.91 4.59
CA PRO A 386 3.73 -18.36 5.64
C PRO A 386 2.95 -18.90 6.85
N GLN A 387 3.40 -20.04 7.35
CA GLN A 387 2.83 -20.66 8.55
C GLN A 387 3.15 -19.77 9.76
N ILE A 388 2.11 -19.26 10.42
CA ILE A 388 2.26 -18.46 11.63
C ILE A 388 2.34 -19.42 12.81
N ASN A 389 3.53 -19.55 13.42
CA ASN A 389 3.71 -20.41 14.60
C ASN A 389 3.28 -19.64 15.85
N THR A 390 2.03 -19.81 16.28
CA THR A 390 1.57 -19.31 17.57
C THR A 390 2.03 -20.23 18.71
N SER A 391 3.34 -20.26 18.96
CA SER A 391 3.89 -20.90 20.17
C SER A 391 4.88 -19.96 20.84
N ASN A 392 4.35 -18.99 21.58
CA ASN A 392 4.86 -18.40 22.83
C ASN A 392 4.27 -17.00 23.05
N GLN A 393 3.20 -16.91 23.85
CA GLN A 393 3.06 -15.96 24.95
C GLN A 393 2.01 -16.46 25.94
#